data_AF-A0A8H6KLF5-F1
#
_entry.id   AF-A0A8H6KLF5-F1
#
_cell.length_a   1.000
_cell.length_b   1.000
_cell.length_c   1.000
_cell.angle_alpha   90.00
_cell.angle_beta   90.00
_cell.angle_gamma   90.00
#
_symmetry.space_group_name_H-M   'P 1'
#
loop_
_entity.id
_entity.type
_entity.pdbx_description
1 polymer ?
#
loop_
_entity_poly.entity_id
_entity_poly.type
_entity_poly.pdbx_seq_one_letter_code
_entity_poly.pdbx_strand_id
1 'polypeptide(L)'
;MLFMSLGNRYVSKENPFKILIFVDGACSSNGTQQAAGGCSFVCEKGHSAKFRLEDRGPDNKLYRPTSNRAELRATLAASDACPWYKDGFKSIVMATDSTYVAKGATEWSRAWIENGWRGRAGQVKNRDLWEALLHRIEEFHSRGLFVSFWWIPRKWNTVADRAAKQATEEDAIEWFGNIGQLPV
;
A
#
# COMPACT_ATOMS: atom_id res chain seq x y z
N MET A 1 -3.27 19.99 11.32
CA MET A 1 -3.30 20.68 10.01
C MET A 1 -1.86 20.87 9.59
N LEU A 2 -1.33 20.00 8.72
CA LEU A 2 0.03 20.13 8.19
C LEU A 2 -0.08 20.08 6.66
N PHE A 3 -0.04 21.26 6.05
CA PHE A 3 0.17 21.41 4.63
C PHE A 3 1.67 21.27 4.39
N MET A 4 2.07 20.32 3.55
CA MET A 4 3.43 20.29 3.03
C MET A 4 3.42 20.76 1.57
N SER A 5 4.10 21.89 1.40
CA SER A 5 4.46 22.59 0.18
C SER A 5 4.91 21.66 -0.96
N LEU A 6 4.49 22.02 -2.18
CA LEU A 6 4.99 21.51 -3.46
C LEU A 6 6.46 21.96 -3.64
N GLY A 7 7.40 21.15 -3.18
CA GLY A 7 8.84 21.39 -3.39
C GLY A 7 9.57 20.11 -3.81
N ASN A 8 9.96 20.05 -5.09
CA ASN A 8 10.92 19.13 -5.73
C ASN A 8 10.61 17.61 -5.67
N ARG A 9 10.01 17.12 -6.77
CA ARG A 9 9.64 15.71 -7.02
C ARG A 9 10.81 14.80 -7.44
N TYR A 10 11.94 14.89 -6.76
CA TYR A 10 13.00 13.86 -6.83
C TYR A 10 13.48 13.59 -5.40
N VAL A 11 13.35 12.33 -4.95
CA VAL A 11 13.97 11.90 -3.69
C VAL A 11 15.46 11.98 -3.97
N SER A 12 16.16 12.89 -3.30
CA SER A 12 17.62 12.92 -3.42
C SER A 12 18.13 11.54 -3.03
N LYS A 13 18.83 10.87 -3.95
CA LYS A 13 19.52 9.59 -3.67
C LYS A 13 20.54 9.72 -2.53
N GLU A 14 20.91 10.95 -2.21
CA GLU A 14 21.87 11.32 -1.18
C GLU A 14 21.21 11.61 0.17
N ASN A 15 19.87 11.58 0.30
CA ASN A 15 19.23 11.75 1.60
C ASN A 15 19.12 10.39 2.32
N PRO A 16 20.01 10.08 3.28
CA PRO A 16 20.03 8.76 3.92
C PRO A 16 18.79 8.53 4.81
N PHE A 17 18.08 9.60 5.19
CA PHE A 17 16.91 9.57 6.06
C PHE A 17 15.59 9.43 5.30
N LYS A 18 15.62 9.31 3.97
CA LYS A 18 14.42 9.16 3.15
C LYS A 18 14.49 7.87 2.36
N ILE A 19 13.33 7.23 2.19
CA ILE A 19 13.22 6.00 1.42
C ILE A 19 12.10 6.08 0.40
N LEU A 20 12.36 5.56 -0.79
CA LEU A 20 11.39 5.39 -1.86
C LEU A 20 11.01 3.92 -1.94
N ILE A 21 9.70 3.66 -1.92
CA ILE A 21 9.14 2.32 -2.02
C ILE A 21 8.12 2.31 -3.15
N PHE A 22 8.36 1.47 -4.16
CA PHE A 22 7.42 1.23 -5.24
C PHE A 22 6.44 0.17 -4.79
N VAL A 23 5.14 0.44 -4.89
CA VAL A 23 4.08 -0.50 -4.48
C VAL A 23 3.16 -0.76 -5.65
N ASP A 24 2.75 -2.02 -5.81
CA ASP A 24 1.73 -2.37 -6.79
C ASP A 24 0.90 -3.58 -6.38
N GLY A 25 -0.32 -3.63 -6.92
CA GLY A 25 -1.25 -4.74 -6.76
C GLY A 25 -1.87 -5.15 -8.09
N ALA A 26 -1.95 -6.44 -8.32
CA ALA A 26 -2.57 -7.02 -9.50
C ALA A 26 -3.73 -7.93 -9.10
N CYS A 27 -4.68 -8.14 -10.01
CA CYS A 27 -5.70 -9.15 -9.85
C CYS A 27 -5.98 -9.83 -11.20
N SER A 28 -5.68 -11.12 -11.31
CA SER A 28 -6.12 -11.93 -12.44
C SER A 28 -7.63 -12.14 -12.34
N SER A 29 -8.32 -12.23 -13.48
CA SER A 29 -9.78 -12.43 -13.56
C SER A 29 -10.60 -11.49 -12.66
N ASN A 30 -10.19 -10.22 -12.55
CA ASN A 30 -10.81 -9.25 -11.65
C ASN A 30 -12.33 -9.15 -11.87
N GLY A 31 -13.10 -9.26 -10.78
CA GLY A 31 -14.56 -9.22 -10.82
C GLY A 31 -15.24 -10.58 -10.99
N THR A 32 -14.52 -11.66 -11.25
CA THR A 32 -15.09 -13.02 -11.36
C THR A 32 -14.93 -13.84 -10.08
N GLN A 33 -15.41 -15.09 -10.08
CA GLN A 33 -15.22 -16.03 -8.96
C GLN A 33 -13.79 -16.61 -8.92
N GLN A 34 -13.05 -16.53 -10.03
CA GLN A 34 -11.67 -17.00 -10.17
C GLN A 34 -10.66 -15.88 -9.94
N ALA A 35 -11.08 -14.78 -9.31
CA ALA A 35 -10.23 -13.63 -9.07
C ALA A 35 -9.09 -14.00 -8.11
N ALA A 36 -7.86 -13.74 -8.52
CA ALA A 36 -6.69 -13.94 -7.67
C ALA A 36 -5.84 -12.67 -7.63
N GLY A 37 -5.66 -12.11 -6.43
CA GLY A 37 -4.90 -10.89 -6.19
C GLY A 37 -3.46 -11.17 -5.82
N GLY A 38 -2.52 -10.35 -6.31
CA GLY A 38 -1.11 -10.42 -5.96
C GLY A 38 -0.63 -9.04 -5.53
N CYS A 39 0.20 -8.99 -4.49
CA CYS A 39 0.72 -7.76 -3.91
C CYS A 39 2.23 -7.71 -4.06
N SER A 40 2.80 -6.53 -4.24
CA SER A 40 4.25 -6.37 -4.18
C SER A 40 4.69 -4.99 -3.72
N PHE A 41 5.87 -4.94 -3.11
CA PHE A 41 6.62 -3.72 -2.94
C PHE A 41 8.10 -3.94 -3.22
N VAL A 42 8.74 -2.89 -3.72
CA VAL A 42 10.17 -2.88 -4.09
C VAL A 42 10.82 -1.65 -3.51
N CYS A 43 11.91 -1.85 -2.77
CA CYS A 43 12.73 -0.78 -2.23
C CYS A 43 14.16 -0.85 -2.77
N GLU A 44 14.77 0.30 -3.03
CA GLU A 44 16.16 0.43 -3.49
C GLU A 44 17.19 -0.16 -2.50
N LYS A 45 16.85 -0.27 -1.20
CA LYS A 45 17.75 -0.80 -0.15
C LYS A 45 17.61 -2.30 0.09
N GLY A 46 17.09 -3.05 -0.88
CA GLY A 46 17.00 -4.52 -0.82
C GLY A 46 15.78 -5.07 -0.08
N HIS A 47 14.97 -4.21 0.53
CA HIS A 47 13.69 -4.62 1.12
C HIS A 47 12.63 -4.71 0.03
N SER A 48 12.37 -5.92 -0.46
CA SER A 48 11.31 -6.16 -1.45
C SER A 48 10.57 -7.44 -1.09
N ALA A 49 9.26 -7.46 -1.33
CA ALA A 49 8.47 -8.67 -1.20
C ALA A 49 7.37 -8.71 -2.26
N LYS A 50 6.96 -9.91 -2.60
CA LYS A 50 5.72 -10.20 -3.32
C LYS A 50 5.01 -11.32 -2.59
N PHE A 51 3.69 -11.32 -2.64
CA PHE A 51 2.88 -12.33 -1.98
C PHE A 51 1.46 -12.34 -2.52
N ARG A 52 0.79 -13.49 -2.43
CA ARG A 52 -0.63 -13.63 -2.74
C ARG A 52 -1.49 -12.79 -1.80
N LEU A 53 -2.44 -12.01 -2.35
CA LEU A 53 -3.44 -11.29 -1.55
C LEU A 53 -4.27 -12.29 -0.75
N GLU A 54 -4.37 -12.05 0.56
CA GLU A 54 -5.06 -12.91 1.49
C GLU A 54 -6.59 -12.86 1.33
N ASP A 55 -7.25 -14.00 1.54
CA ASP A 55 -8.71 -14.10 1.43
C ASP A 55 -9.42 -13.36 2.56
N ARG A 56 -8.77 -13.25 3.72
CA ARG A 56 -9.27 -12.50 4.88
C ARG A 56 -8.59 -11.15 5.05
N GLY A 57 -9.36 -10.14 5.45
CA GLY A 57 -8.84 -8.81 5.79
C GLY A 57 -8.36 -8.70 7.24
N PRO A 58 -7.86 -7.52 7.65
CA PRO A 58 -7.46 -7.23 9.03
C PRO A 58 -8.58 -7.46 10.07
N ASP A 59 -9.84 -7.38 9.64
CA ASP A 59 -11.03 -7.65 10.46
C ASP A 59 -11.48 -9.12 10.45
N ASN A 60 -10.63 -10.01 9.92
CA ASN A 60 -10.83 -11.46 9.81
C ASN A 60 -12.02 -11.90 8.94
N LYS A 61 -12.65 -10.98 8.20
CA LYS A 61 -13.74 -11.30 7.25
C LYS A 61 -13.18 -11.70 5.89
N LEU A 62 -13.94 -12.52 5.16
CA LEU A 62 -13.63 -12.90 3.79
C LEU A 62 -13.93 -11.74 2.82
N TYR A 63 -13.02 -11.52 1.87
CA TYR A 63 -13.16 -10.53 0.82
C TYR A 63 -12.82 -11.13 -0.53
N ARG A 64 -13.56 -10.72 -1.56
CA ARG A 64 -13.18 -11.07 -2.93
C ARG A 64 -11.88 -10.32 -3.31
N PRO A 65 -10.89 -11.00 -3.89
CA PRO A 65 -9.73 -10.33 -4.47
C PRO A 65 -10.13 -9.33 -5.55
N THR A 66 -9.54 -8.13 -5.51
CA THR A 66 -9.68 -7.10 -6.55
C THR A 66 -8.37 -6.35 -6.69
N SER A 67 -8.15 -5.71 -7.85
CA SER A 67 -6.94 -4.89 -8.08
C SER A 67 -6.77 -3.82 -6.99
N ASN A 68 -7.83 -3.06 -6.69
CA ASN A 68 -7.81 -2.01 -5.66
C ASN A 68 -7.48 -2.54 -4.27
N ARG A 69 -7.95 -3.75 -3.93
CA ARG A 69 -7.65 -4.38 -2.64
C ARG A 69 -6.19 -4.82 -2.57
N ALA A 70 -5.66 -5.37 -3.66
CA ALA A 70 -4.25 -5.73 -3.78
C ALA A 70 -3.33 -4.51 -3.70
N GLU A 71 -3.68 -3.41 -4.38
CA GLU A 71 -2.90 -2.15 -4.34
C GLU A 71 -2.82 -1.57 -2.91
N LEU A 72 -3.94 -1.58 -2.18
CA LEU A 72 -3.95 -1.16 -0.77
C LEU A 72 -3.17 -2.09 0.12
N ARG A 73 -3.34 -3.41 -0.04
CA ARG A 73 -2.64 -4.40 0.75
C ARG A 73 -1.13 -4.32 0.55
N ALA A 74 -0.67 -4.11 -0.68
CA ALA A 74 0.73 -3.86 -1.02
C ALA A 74 1.30 -2.61 -0.33
N THR A 75 0.51 -1.54 -0.28
CA THR A 75 0.88 -0.28 0.40
C THR A 75 0.98 -0.44 1.91
N LEU A 76 0.01 -1.12 2.54
CA LEU A 76 0.06 -1.47 3.95
C LEU A 76 1.25 -2.38 4.23
N ALA A 77 1.49 -3.34 3.34
CA ALA A 77 2.62 -4.24 3.42
C ALA A 77 3.97 -3.50 3.45
N ALA A 78 4.19 -2.59 2.49
CA ALA A 78 5.38 -1.76 2.46
C ALA A 78 5.59 -0.96 3.76
N SER A 79 4.49 -0.55 4.40
CA SER A 79 4.54 0.14 5.69
C SER A 79 4.95 -0.82 6.82
N ASP A 80 4.46 -2.05 6.83
CA ASP A 80 4.73 -3.05 7.87
C ASP A 80 6.06 -3.79 7.71
N ALA A 81 6.65 -3.79 6.51
CA ALA A 81 7.79 -4.61 6.14
C ALA A 81 9.02 -4.38 7.03
N CYS A 82 9.24 -3.15 7.46
CA CYS A 82 10.38 -2.79 8.30
C CYS A 82 9.97 -1.77 9.35
N PRO A 83 10.62 -1.77 10.52
CA PRO A 83 10.48 -0.70 11.48
C PRO A 83 11.27 0.53 10.99
N TRP A 84 10.83 1.15 9.89
CA TRP A 84 11.57 2.19 9.16
C TRP A 84 12.12 3.32 10.05
N TYR A 85 11.39 3.70 11.09
CA TYR A 85 11.84 4.71 12.06
C TYR A 85 13.04 4.24 12.90
N LYS A 86 13.13 2.94 13.22
CA LYS A 86 14.29 2.35 13.93
C LYS A 86 15.52 2.29 13.05
N ASP A 87 15.33 2.12 11.74
CA ASP A 87 16.41 2.14 10.74
C ASP A 87 16.90 3.56 10.41
N GLY A 88 16.44 4.56 11.18
CA GLY A 88 16.88 5.96 11.08
C GLY A 88 16.13 6.78 10.03
N PHE A 89 15.17 6.21 9.30
CA PHE A 89 14.38 6.98 8.33
C PHE A 89 13.49 8.00 9.04
N LYS A 90 13.37 9.17 8.41
CA LYS A 90 12.47 10.27 8.78
C LYS A 90 11.36 10.48 7.75
N SER A 91 11.49 9.91 6.55
CA SER A 91 10.44 9.98 5.53
C SER A 91 10.36 8.73 4.66
N ILE A 92 9.13 8.27 4.40
CA ILE A 92 8.79 7.25 3.41
C ILE A 92 8.03 7.92 2.25
N VAL A 93 8.38 7.56 1.03
CA VAL A 93 7.62 7.87 -0.18
C VAL A 93 7.08 6.59 -0.79
N MET A 94 5.77 6.44 -0.78
CA MET A 94 5.07 5.36 -1.48
C MET A 94 4.81 5.81 -2.92
N ALA A 95 5.53 5.23 -3.87
CA ALA A 95 5.33 5.45 -5.30
C ALA A 95 4.38 4.39 -5.85
N THR A 96 3.31 4.83 -6.51
CA THR A 96 2.29 3.96 -7.09
C THR A 96 1.68 4.58 -8.34
N ASP A 97 1.28 3.77 -9.31
CA ASP A 97 0.46 4.19 -10.45
C ASP A 97 -1.05 4.12 -10.17
N SER A 98 -1.44 3.62 -9.00
CA SER A 98 -2.81 3.62 -8.52
C SER A 98 -3.29 5.00 -8.10
N THR A 99 -4.23 5.56 -8.84
CA THR A 99 -4.98 6.74 -8.39
C THR A 99 -5.82 6.44 -7.15
N TYR A 100 -6.29 5.20 -6.98
CA TYR A 100 -7.10 4.80 -5.85
C TYR A 100 -6.32 4.90 -4.53
N VAL A 101 -5.07 4.42 -4.52
CA VAL A 101 -4.18 4.57 -3.36
C VAL A 101 -3.71 6.01 -3.22
N ALA A 102 -3.14 6.60 -4.27
CA ALA A 102 -2.51 7.92 -4.16
C ALA A 102 -3.49 9.02 -3.74
N LYS A 103 -4.67 9.10 -4.38
CA LYS A 103 -5.70 10.08 -4.03
C LYS A 103 -6.51 9.65 -2.82
N GLY A 104 -6.72 8.35 -2.61
CA GLY A 104 -7.37 7.86 -1.41
C GLY A 104 -6.65 8.29 -0.15
N ALA A 105 -5.31 8.15 -0.12
CA ALA A 105 -4.50 8.52 1.03
C ALA A 105 -4.36 10.04 1.22
N THR A 106 -4.34 10.83 0.13
CA THR A 106 -3.98 12.26 0.18
C THR A 106 -5.15 13.23 0.04
N GLU A 107 -6.24 12.83 -0.61
CA GLU A 107 -7.39 13.70 -0.92
C GLU A 107 -8.70 13.21 -0.27
N TRP A 108 -8.95 11.89 -0.29
CA TRP A 108 -10.29 11.36 0.02
C TRP A 108 -10.44 10.84 1.45
N SER A 109 -9.40 10.25 2.04
CA SER A 109 -9.42 9.61 3.36
C SER A 109 -10.00 10.51 4.45
N ARG A 110 -9.61 11.78 4.47
CA ARG A 110 -10.11 12.77 5.42
C ARG A 110 -11.63 12.92 5.32
N ALA A 111 -12.14 13.12 4.12
CA ALA A 111 -13.58 13.25 3.89
C ALA A 111 -14.32 11.95 4.21
N TRP A 112 -13.71 10.78 3.98
CA TRP A 112 -14.30 9.50 4.38
C TRP A 112 -14.42 9.39 5.90
N ILE A 113 -13.38 9.74 6.66
CA ILE A 113 -13.40 9.71 8.12
C ILE A 113 -14.47 10.67 8.65
N GLU A 114 -14.47 11.92 8.18
CA GLU A 114 -15.42 12.95 8.60
C GLU A 114 -16.88 12.57 8.28
N ASN A 115 -17.12 11.83 7.20
CA ASN A 115 -18.45 11.36 6.79
C ASN A 115 -18.78 9.93 7.25
N GLY A 116 -18.07 9.39 8.26
CA GLY A 116 -18.37 8.08 8.82
C GLY A 116 -18.22 6.92 7.82
N TRP A 117 -17.16 6.97 7.01
CA TRP A 117 -16.82 6.02 5.94
C TRP A 117 -17.86 5.92 4.82
N ARG A 118 -18.46 7.06 4.46
CA ARG A 118 -19.34 7.21 3.30
C ARG A 118 -18.72 8.13 2.26
N GLY A 119 -18.70 7.64 1.02
CA GLY A 119 -18.37 8.43 -0.17
C GLY A 119 -19.61 8.72 -1.01
N ARG A 120 -19.40 9.34 -2.18
CA ARG A 120 -20.49 9.68 -3.11
C ARG A 120 -21.33 8.46 -3.55
N ALA A 121 -20.70 7.30 -3.66
CA ALA A 121 -21.32 6.05 -4.11
C ALA A 121 -21.81 5.16 -2.94
N GLY A 122 -21.96 5.71 -1.73
CA GLY A 122 -22.35 4.95 -0.54
C GLY A 122 -21.16 4.58 0.33
N GLN A 123 -21.17 3.38 0.93
CA GLN A 123 -20.08 2.95 1.82
C GLN A 123 -18.75 2.88 1.08
N VAL A 124 -17.68 3.38 1.72
CA VAL A 124 -16.33 3.31 1.17
C VAL A 124 -15.88 1.85 1.10
N LYS A 125 -15.48 1.40 -0.09
CA LYS A 125 -14.94 0.06 -0.30
C LYS A 125 -13.57 -0.10 0.35
N ASN A 126 -13.24 -1.33 0.77
CA ASN A 126 -11.96 -1.69 1.41
C ASN A 126 -11.65 -0.88 2.68
N ARG A 127 -12.69 -0.51 3.42
CA ARG A 127 -12.58 0.25 4.67
C ARG A 127 -11.62 -0.41 5.66
N ASP A 128 -11.66 -1.72 5.76
CA ASP A 128 -10.81 -2.53 6.64
C ASP A 128 -9.31 -2.27 6.39
N LEU A 129 -8.88 -2.26 5.13
CA LEU A 129 -7.49 -1.96 4.76
C LEU A 129 -7.16 -0.47 4.88
N TRP A 130 -8.11 0.41 4.57
CA TRP A 130 -7.91 1.84 4.75
C TRP A 130 -7.72 2.23 6.22
N GLU A 131 -8.55 1.70 7.12
CA GLU A 131 -8.42 1.91 8.56
C GLU A 131 -7.05 1.44 9.05
N ALA A 132 -6.60 0.25 8.64
CA ALA A 132 -5.28 -0.28 8.99
C ALA A 132 -4.13 0.60 8.45
N LEU A 133 -4.20 1.02 7.18
CA LEU A 133 -3.17 1.88 6.57
C LEU A 133 -3.10 3.26 7.23
N LEU A 134 -4.24 3.90 7.47
CA LEU A 134 -4.28 5.24 8.10
C LEU A 134 -3.78 5.17 9.55
N HIS A 135 -4.17 4.15 10.30
CA HIS A 135 -3.63 3.91 11.65
C HIS A 135 -2.11 3.77 11.62
N ARG A 136 -1.56 3.00 10.68
CA ARG A 136 -0.10 2.84 10.56
C ARG A 136 0.60 4.16 10.23
N ILE A 137 0.03 4.97 9.34
CA ILE A 137 0.58 6.29 8.99
C ILE A 137 0.57 7.21 10.21
N GLU A 138 -0.50 7.21 11.00
CA GLU A 138 -0.59 7.99 12.25
C GLU A 138 0.47 7.55 13.27
N GLU A 139 0.67 6.23 13.44
CA GLU A 139 1.73 5.70 14.31
C GLU A 139 3.13 6.13 13.86
N PHE A 140 3.39 6.14 12.55
CA PHE A 140 4.65 6.63 12.00
C PHE A 140 4.83 8.13 12.26
N HIS A 141 3.79 8.93 12.04
CA HIS A 141 3.84 10.36 12.31
C HIS A 141 4.11 10.65 13.79
N SER A 142 3.49 9.92 14.72
CA SER A 142 3.74 10.08 16.16
C SER A 142 5.17 9.71 16.56
N ARG A 143 5.86 8.91 15.75
CA ARG A 143 7.28 8.54 15.92
C ARG A 143 8.24 9.43 15.11
N GLY A 144 7.75 10.49 14.47
CA GLY A 144 8.56 11.43 13.68
C GLY A 144 8.96 10.90 12.29
N LEU A 145 8.20 9.96 11.74
CA LEU A 145 8.37 9.40 10.41
C LEU A 145 7.25 9.86 9.48
N PHE A 146 7.57 10.66 8.47
CA PHE A 146 6.59 11.22 7.53
C PHE A 146 6.35 10.30 6.34
N VAL A 147 5.09 9.91 6.13
CA VAL A 147 4.67 9.15 4.94
C VAL A 147 4.10 10.10 3.88
N SER A 148 4.53 9.95 2.64
CA SER A 148 4.04 10.68 1.47
C SER A 148 3.74 9.74 0.31
N PHE A 149 2.85 10.16 -0.59
CA PHE A 149 2.43 9.36 -1.74
C PHE A 149 2.77 10.07 -3.04
N TRP A 150 3.40 9.34 -3.96
CA TRP A 150 3.71 9.79 -5.31
C TRP A 150 2.93 8.98 -6.33
N TRP A 151 2.00 9.66 -6.98
CA TRP A 151 1.35 9.12 -8.15
C TRP A 151 2.31 9.19 -9.35
N ILE A 152 2.75 8.04 -9.84
CA ILE A 152 3.72 7.91 -10.93
C ILE A 152 3.10 7.28 -12.18
N PRO A 153 3.64 7.52 -13.38
CA PRO A 153 3.23 6.78 -14.58
C PRO A 153 3.54 5.29 -14.45
N ARG A 154 2.63 4.42 -14.91
CA ARG A 154 2.80 2.93 -14.88
C ARG A 154 4.14 2.44 -15.44
N LYS A 155 4.66 3.08 -16.49
CA LYS A 155 5.97 2.75 -17.08
C LYS A 155 7.16 2.88 -16.11
N TRP A 156 6.99 3.57 -14.98
CA TRP A 156 7.99 3.71 -13.92
C TRP A 156 7.79 2.69 -12.78
N ASN A 157 6.69 1.94 -12.76
CA ASN A 157 6.35 0.96 -11.73
C ASN A 157 6.50 -0.50 -12.22
N THR A 158 7.23 -0.74 -13.31
CA THR A 158 7.22 -2.03 -14.04
C THR A 158 7.75 -3.21 -13.24
N VAL A 159 8.67 -2.99 -12.30
CA VAL A 159 9.22 -4.06 -11.46
C VAL A 159 8.17 -4.54 -10.45
N ALA A 160 7.51 -3.62 -9.75
CA ALA A 160 6.43 -3.94 -8.83
C ALA A 160 5.23 -4.54 -9.58
N ASP A 161 4.83 -3.98 -10.73
CA ASP A 161 3.74 -4.54 -11.56
C ASP A 161 3.99 -5.99 -11.97
N ARG A 162 5.21 -6.31 -12.41
CA ARG A 162 5.57 -7.69 -12.75
C ARG A 162 5.51 -8.60 -11.52
N ALA A 163 6.06 -8.16 -10.39
CA ALA A 163 6.09 -8.95 -9.16
C ALA A 163 4.68 -9.22 -8.61
N ALA A 164 3.81 -8.21 -8.62
CA ALA A 164 2.41 -8.34 -8.23
C ALA A 164 1.64 -9.31 -9.14
N LYS A 165 1.87 -9.28 -10.46
CA LYS A 165 1.25 -10.24 -11.40
C LYS A 165 1.69 -11.67 -11.15
N GLN A 166 2.99 -11.89 -10.95
CA GLN A 166 3.51 -13.21 -10.60
C GLN A 166 2.89 -13.74 -9.31
N ALA A 167 2.71 -12.87 -8.31
CA ALA A 167 2.10 -13.25 -7.04
C ALA A 167 0.61 -13.63 -7.14
N THR A 168 -0.06 -13.38 -8.28
CA THR A 168 -1.43 -13.90 -8.50
C THR A 168 -1.46 -15.41 -8.71
N GLU A 169 -0.33 -16.01 -9.06
CA GLU A 169 -0.16 -17.44 -9.35
C GLU A 169 0.35 -18.22 -8.13
N GLU A 170 0.70 -17.53 -7.04
CA GLU A 170 1.13 -18.14 -5.78
C GLU A 170 -0.06 -18.78 -5.03
N ASP A 171 0.27 -19.71 -4.14
CA ASP A 171 -0.72 -20.44 -3.33
C ASP A 171 -1.59 -19.49 -2.50
N ALA A 172 -2.85 -19.86 -2.33
CA ALA A 172 -3.80 -19.07 -1.56
C ALA A 172 -3.35 -18.93 -0.10
N ILE A 173 -3.46 -17.71 0.42
CA ILE A 173 -3.17 -17.39 1.82
C ILE A 173 -4.50 -17.03 2.48
N GLU A 174 -4.94 -17.84 3.45
CA GLU A 174 -6.26 -17.63 4.06
C GLU A 174 -6.25 -16.45 5.04
N TRP A 175 -5.17 -16.27 5.80
CA TRP A 175 -5.13 -15.38 6.97
C TRP A 175 -4.34 -14.11 6.71
N PHE A 176 -4.86 -12.97 7.18
CA PHE A 176 -4.17 -11.70 7.16
C PHE A 176 -2.98 -11.72 8.12
N GLY A 177 -1.78 -11.37 7.65
CA GLY A 177 -0.54 -11.65 8.36
C GLY A 177 0.55 -10.58 8.30
N ASN A 178 1.50 -10.67 9.24
CA ASN A 178 2.77 -9.96 9.11
C ASN A 178 3.58 -10.57 7.96
N ILE A 179 4.10 -9.74 7.07
CA ILE A 179 4.83 -10.17 5.88
C ILE A 179 6.06 -11.01 6.22
N GLY A 180 6.71 -10.75 7.37
CA GLY A 180 7.83 -11.57 7.84
C GLY A 180 7.46 -13.02 8.18
N GLN A 181 6.17 -13.37 8.13
CA GLN A 181 5.62 -14.70 8.36
C GLN A 181 4.94 -15.27 7.11
N LEU A 182 4.89 -14.52 5.99
CA LEU A 182 4.33 -15.03 4.74
C LEU A 182 5.37 -15.92 4.05
N PRO A 183 4.96 -17.04 3.43
CA PRO A 183 5.88 -17.89 2.68
C PRO A 183 6.46 -17.08 1.51
N VAL A 184 7.79 -16.99 1.45
CA VAL A 184 8.57 -16.44 0.33
C VAL A 184 8.98 -17.52 -0.64
#